data_AF-A0A3D2EPE2-F1
#
_entry.id   AF-A0A3D2EPE2-F1
#
_cell.length_a   1.000
_cell.length_b   1.000
_cell.length_c   1.000
_cell.angle_alpha   90.00
_cell.angle_beta   90.00
_cell.angle_gamma   90.00
#
_symmetry.space_group_name_H-M   'P 1'
#
loop_
_entity.id
_entity.type
_entity.pdbx_description
1 polymer ?
#
loop_
_entity_poly.entity_id
_entity_poly.type
_entity_poly.pdbx_seq_one_letter_code
_entity_poly.pdbx_strand_id
1 'polypeptide(L)'
;DDPGEAYVKLRRELEQYGGDLADKPELLALNKADAIGQELAEDQARLLSEAAGGKKVWIMSAVSGEGVDPILHELANMADSHRAAERRAAEGDKEPEPWTP
;
A
#
# COMPACT_ATOMS: atom_id res chain seq x y z
N ASP A 1 -6.82 -2.62 -20.90
CA ASP A 1 -6.17 -1.58 -20.09
C ASP A 1 -4.91 -2.14 -19.47
N ASP A 2 -3.82 -1.38 -19.52
CA ASP A 2 -2.54 -1.73 -18.91
C ASP A 2 -2.54 -1.23 -17.43
N PRO A 3 -2.49 -2.14 -16.44
CA PRO A 3 -2.46 -1.76 -15.03
C PRO A 3 -1.24 -0.92 -14.65
N GLY A 4 -0.09 -1.13 -15.30
CA GLY A 4 1.14 -0.40 -15.03
C GLY A 4 1.04 1.07 -15.46
N GLU A 5 0.52 1.32 -16.65
CA GLU A 5 0.26 2.69 -17.13
C GLU A 5 -0.76 3.40 -16.24
N ALA A 6 -1.83 2.70 -15.83
CA ALA A 6 -2.84 3.24 -14.94
C ALA A 6 -2.24 3.65 -13.58
N TYR A 7 -1.35 2.83 -13.02
CA TYR A 7 -0.64 3.15 -11.78
C TYR A 7 0.24 4.39 -11.90
N VAL A 8 1.08 4.47 -12.95
CA VAL A 8 1.98 5.62 -13.15
C VAL A 8 1.18 6.92 -13.31
N LYS A 9 0.06 6.87 -14.02
CA LYS A 9 -0.84 8.02 -14.18
C LYS A 9 -1.46 8.44 -12.85
N LEU A 10 -2.04 7.51 -12.10
CA LEU A 10 -2.64 7.78 -10.79
C LEU A 10 -1.61 8.36 -9.82
N ARG A 11 -0.38 7.85 -9.83
CA ARG A 11 0.68 8.33 -8.96
C ARG A 11 1.06 9.78 -9.25
N ARG A 12 1.19 10.14 -10.52
CA ARG A 12 1.40 11.54 -10.94
C ARG A 12 0.24 12.44 -10.54
N GLU A 13 -1.00 11.95 -10.61
CA GLU A 13 -2.18 12.70 -10.17
C GLU A 13 -2.13 12.93 -8.66
N LEU A 14 -1.82 11.91 -7.86
CA LEU A 14 -1.68 12.03 -6.40
C LEU A 14 -0.59 13.04 -6.01
N GLU A 15 0.56 13.05 -6.69
CA GLU A 15 1.63 14.02 -6.47
C GLU A 15 1.19 15.46 -6.78
N GLN A 16 0.33 15.65 -7.78
CA GLN A 16 -0.20 16.97 -8.17
C GLN A 16 -1.29 17.48 -7.24
N TYR A 17 -2.10 16.59 -6.66
CA TYR A 17 -3.13 16.98 -5.68
C TYR A 17 -2.52 17.61 -4.42
N GLY A 18 -1.24 17.33 -4.14
CA GLY A 18 -0.52 17.83 -2.97
C GLY A 18 -1.02 17.24 -1.65
N GLY A 19 -0.37 17.64 -0.56
CA GLY A 19 -0.59 17.04 0.76
C GLY A 19 0.35 15.88 1.05
N ASP A 20 0.21 15.31 2.24
CA ASP A 20 1.01 14.21 2.78
C ASP A 20 0.57 12.83 2.26
N LEU A 21 -0.47 12.76 1.42
CA LEU A 21 -1.06 11.49 0.96
C LEU A 21 -0.12 10.69 0.07
N ALA A 22 0.68 11.39 -0.75
CA ALA A 22 1.70 10.74 -1.58
C ALA A 22 2.76 10.04 -0.72
N ASP A 23 3.06 10.57 0.47
CA ASP A 23 4.10 10.05 1.35
C ASP A 23 3.62 8.90 2.25
N LYS A 24 2.30 8.67 2.31
CA LYS A 24 1.74 7.60 3.12
C LYS A 24 2.12 6.22 2.56
N PRO A 25 2.32 5.23 3.45
CA PRO A 25 2.49 3.85 3.01
C PRO A 25 1.32 3.41 2.13
N GLU A 26 1.63 2.77 1.01
CA GLU A 26 0.63 2.28 0.05
C GLU A 26 0.75 0.77 -0.15
N LEU A 27 -0.38 0.15 -0.49
CA LEU A 27 -0.49 -1.26 -0.85
C LEU A 27 -1.13 -1.35 -2.23
N LEU A 28 -0.57 -2.19 -3.10
CA LEU A 28 -1.07 -2.38 -4.46
C LEU A 28 -1.87 -3.67 -4.56
N ALA A 29 -3.07 -3.57 -5.12
CA ALA A 29 -3.95 -4.71 -5.35
C ALA A 29 -4.51 -4.71 -6.78
N LEU A 30 -4.25 -5.80 -7.50
CA LEU A 30 -4.88 -6.11 -8.78
C LEU A 30 -6.24 -6.74 -8.49
N ASN A 31 -7.31 -6.00 -8.80
CA ASN A 31 -8.68 -6.44 -8.60
C ASN A 31 -9.26 -7.11 -9.86
N LYS A 32 -10.34 -7.89 -9.69
CA LYS A 32 -11.07 -8.63 -10.73
C LYS A 32 -10.27 -9.78 -11.35
N ALA A 33 -9.43 -10.44 -10.55
CA ALA A 33 -8.65 -11.60 -11.01
C ALA A 33 -9.52 -12.74 -11.54
N ASP A 34 -10.74 -12.88 -11.03
CA ASP A 34 -11.75 -13.87 -11.46
C ASP A 34 -12.15 -13.72 -12.93
N ALA A 35 -12.06 -12.51 -13.49
CA ALA A 35 -12.47 -12.24 -14.87
C ALA A 35 -11.40 -12.60 -15.91
N ILE A 36 -10.12 -12.71 -15.49
CA ILE A 36 -8.97 -12.89 -16.39
C ILE A 36 -8.26 -14.23 -16.20
N GLY A 37 -8.56 -14.95 -15.12
CA GLY A 37 -7.92 -16.22 -14.80
C GLY A 37 -6.54 -16.05 -14.14
N GLN A 38 -6.08 -17.11 -13.46
CA GLN A 38 -4.91 -17.04 -12.58
C GLN A 38 -3.61 -16.68 -13.29
N GLU A 39 -3.28 -17.36 -14.39
CA GLU A 39 -2.01 -17.14 -15.12
C GLU A 39 -1.90 -15.69 -15.63
N LEU A 40 -2.97 -15.17 -16.23
CA LEU A 40 -3.00 -13.79 -16.70
C LEU A 40 -2.98 -12.79 -15.53
N ALA A 41 -3.65 -13.09 -14.41
CA ALA A 41 -3.59 -12.25 -13.22
C ALA A 41 -2.17 -12.16 -12.64
N GLU A 42 -1.43 -13.27 -12.61
CA GLU A 42 -0.03 -13.32 -12.17
C GLU A 42 0.88 -12.49 -13.09
N ASP A 43 0.70 -12.62 -14.42
CA ASP A 43 1.45 -11.83 -15.40
C ASP A 43 1.17 -10.33 -15.28
N GLN A 44 -0.11 -9.94 -15.13
CA GLN A 44 -0.50 -8.54 -14.94
C GLN A 44 0.01 -7.99 -13.61
N ALA A 45 -0.01 -8.79 -12.54
CA ALA A 45 0.54 -8.40 -11.25
C ALA A 45 2.05 -8.18 -11.31
N ARG A 46 2.78 -9.00 -12.10
CA ARG A 46 4.21 -8.81 -12.34
C ARG A 46 4.48 -7.49 -13.07
N LEU A 47 3.76 -7.20 -14.16
CA LEU A 47 3.91 -5.95 -14.90
C LEU A 47 3.60 -4.72 -14.02
N LEU A 48 2.55 -4.80 -13.20
CA LEU A 48 2.22 -3.74 -12.24
C LEU A 48 3.32 -3.58 -11.19
N SER A 49 3.89 -4.68 -10.68
CA SER A 49 5.01 -4.64 -9.75
C SER A 49 6.22 -3.93 -10.36
N GLU A 50 6.58 -4.26 -11.60
CA GLU A 50 7.67 -3.61 -12.34
C GLU A 50 7.43 -2.10 -12.49
N ALA A 51 6.23 -1.69 -12.91
CA ALA A 51 5.84 -0.28 -13.00
C ALA A 51 5.87 0.44 -11.64
N ALA A 52 5.62 -0.30 -10.55
CA ALA A 52 5.66 0.20 -9.19
C ALA A 52 7.04 0.17 -8.52
N GLY A 53 8.11 -0.17 -9.26
CA GLY A 53 9.46 -0.25 -8.74
C GLY A 53 9.72 -1.49 -7.89
N GLY A 54 9.06 -2.62 -8.21
CA GLY A 54 9.21 -3.90 -7.55
C GLY A 54 8.36 -4.08 -6.28
N LYS A 55 7.36 -3.21 -6.06
CA LYS A 55 6.45 -3.32 -4.91
C LYS A 55 5.60 -4.58 -5.02
N LYS A 56 5.31 -5.21 -3.88
CA LYS A 56 4.40 -6.35 -3.82
C LYS A 56 3.01 -5.93 -4.31
N VAL A 57 2.51 -6.67 -5.31
CA VAL A 57 1.14 -6.56 -5.81
C VAL A 57 0.34 -7.75 -5.30
N TRP A 58 -0.78 -7.47 -4.66
CA TRP A 58 -1.73 -8.48 -4.22
C TRP A 58 -2.74 -8.75 -5.33
N ILE A 59 -3.14 -10.01 -5.49
CA ILE A 59 -4.18 -10.40 -6.45
C ILE A 59 -5.46 -10.65 -5.66
N MET A 60 -6.56 -10.06 -6.10
CA MET A 60 -7.84 -10.21 -5.43
C MET A 60 -9.03 -10.19 -6.40
N SER A 61 -10.16 -10.67 -5.90
CA SER A 61 -11.48 -10.45 -6.49
C SER A 61 -12.45 -9.94 -5.44
N ALA A 62 -12.91 -8.71 -5.63
CA ALA A 62 -13.97 -8.15 -4.80
C ALA A 62 -15.32 -8.87 -4.98
N VAL A 63 -15.50 -9.63 -6.06
CA VAL A 63 -16.76 -10.35 -6.36
C VAL A 63 -16.79 -11.70 -5.67
N SER A 64 -15.72 -12.49 -5.79
CA SER A 64 -15.64 -13.80 -5.13
C SER A 64 -15.20 -13.71 -3.67
N GLY A 65 -14.59 -12.59 -3.27
CA GLY A 65 -13.95 -12.41 -1.96
C GLY A 65 -12.53 -12.97 -1.90
N GLU A 66 -12.01 -13.53 -2.99
CA GLU A 66 -10.66 -14.08 -3.04
C GLU A 66 -9.61 -12.99 -2.77
N GLY A 67 -8.66 -13.29 -1.88
CA GLY A 67 -7.54 -12.39 -1.56
C GLY A 67 -7.92 -11.19 -0.68
N VAL A 68 -9.20 -10.99 -0.34
CA VAL A 68 -9.65 -9.85 0.48
C VAL A 68 -9.11 -9.93 1.91
N ASP A 69 -9.31 -11.04 2.62
CA ASP A 69 -8.91 -11.15 4.03
C ASP A 69 -7.39 -10.96 4.25
N PRO A 70 -6.49 -11.58 3.44
CA PRO A 70 -5.05 -11.32 3.55
C PRO A 70 -4.68 -9.85 3.36
N ILE A 71 -5.31 -9.16 2.40
CA ILE A 71 -5.07 -7.73 2.14
C ILE A 71 -5.52 -6.88 3.32
N LEU A 72 -6.70 -7.17 3.89
CA LEU A 72 -7.21 -6.43 5.05
C LEU A 72 -6.32 -6.60 6.28
N HIS A 73 -5.83 -7.82 6.53
CA HIS A 73 -4.88 -8.06 7.62
C HIS A 73 -3.57 -7.31 7.40
N GLU A 74 -3.02 -7.32 6.19
CA GLU A 74 -1.82 -6.56 5.87
C GLU A 74 -2.03 -5.05 6.07
N LEU A 75 -3.15 -4.53 5.59
CA LEU A 75 -3.48 -3.11 5.72
C LEU A 75 -3.61 -2.70 7.20
N ALA A 76 -4.23 -3.55 8.04
CA ALA A 76 -4.31 -3.33 9.48
C ALA A 76 -2.91 -3.29 10.11
N ASN A 77 -2.04 -4.24 9.77
CA ASN A 77 -0.65 -4.28 10.25
C ASN A 77 0.14 -3.04 9.83
N MET A 78 -0.02 -2.59 8.58
CA MET A 78 0.61 -1.38 8.06
C MET A 78 0.15 -0.13 8.84
N ALA A 79 -1.16 -0.01 9.07
CA ALA A 79 -1.74 1.09 9.82
C ALA A 79 -1.25 1.13 11.28
N ASP A 80 -1.22 -0.03 11.95
CA ASP A 80 -0.75 -0.12 13.33
C ASP A 80 0.75 0.20 13.45
N SER A 81 1.55 -0.29 12.50
CA SER A 81 2.99 0.00 12.43
C SER A 81 3.26 1.49 12.21
N HIS A 82 2.52 2.12 11.30
CA HIS A 82 2.63 3.56 11.05
C HIS A 82 2.30 4.38 12.31
N ARG A 83 1.16 4.10 12.94
CA ARG A 83 0.75 4.78 14.19
C ARG A 83 1.75 4.58 15.32
N ALA A 84 2.35 3.38 15.43
CA ALA A 84 3.37 3.10 16.41
C ALA A 84 4.66 3.87 16.14
N ALA A 85 5.07 4.01 14.87
CA ALA A 85 6.22 4.82 14.48
C ALA A 85 6.00 6.31 14.79
N GLU A 86 4.82 6.85 14.45
CA GLU A 86 4.45 8.25 14.76
C GLU A 86 4.46 8.52 16.27
N ARG A 87 3.91 7.62 17.09
CA ARG A 87 3.95 7.75 18.55
C ARG A 87 5.38 7.77 19.09
N ARG A 88 6.24 6.85 18.61
CA ARG A 88 7.65 6.81 19.04
C ARG A 88 8.40 8.07 18.65
N ALA A 89 8.16 8.60 17.44
CA ALA A 89 8.75 9.86 17.00
C ALA A 89 8.33 11.02 17.92
N ALA A 90 7.05 11.10 18.29
CA ALA A 90 6.53 12.12 19.19
C ALA A 90 7.02 11.98 20.66
N GLU A 91 7.36 10.77 21.10
CA GLU A 91 7.90 10.50 22.44
C GLU A 91 9.41 10.72 22.53
N GLY A 92 10.17 10.44 21.46
CA GLY A 92 11.62 10.64 21.39
C GLY A 92 12.07 12.10 21.43
N ASP A 93 11.18 13.03 21.04
CA ASP A 93 11.42 14.48 21.15
C ASP A 93 11.18 15.05 22.56
N LYS A 94 10.73 14.22 23.53
CA LYS A 94 10.66 14.64 24.92
C LYS A 94 12.02 14.43 25.57
N GLU A 95 12.78 15.51 25.75
CA GLU A 95 13.99 15.50 26.60
C GLU A 95 13.61 14.88 27.96
N PRO A 96 14.42 13.95 28.50
CA PRO A 96 14.15 13.42 29.82
C PRO A 96 14.25 14.58 30.82
N GLU A 97 13.11 14.95 31.40
CA GLU A 97 13.03 15.91 32.51
C GLU A 97 14.10 15.55 33.55
N PRO A 98 15.02 16.47 33.88
CA PRO A 98 16.13 16.16 34.79
C PRO A 98 15.55 15.77 36.13
N TRP A 99 15.74 14.50 36.49
CA TRP A 99 15.31 13.92 37.75
C TRP A 99 15.76 14.80 38.91
N THR A 100 14.80 15.24 39.72
CA THR A 100 15.05 16.00 40.94
C THR A 100 14.75 15.10 42.16
N PRO A 101 15.75 14.82 43.03
CA PRO A 101 15.59 13.95 44.19
C PRO A 101 14.54 14.41 45.20
#